data_AF-A0A1D6J7K9-F1
#
_entry.id   AF-A0A1D6J7K9-F1
#
_cell.length_a   1.000
_cell.length_b   1.000
_cell.length_c   1.000
_cell.angle_alpha   90.00
_cell.angle_beta   90.00
_cell.angle_gamma   90.00
#
_symmetry.space_group_name_H-M   'P 1'
#
loop_
_entity.id
_entity.type
_entity.pdbx_description
1 polymer ?
#
loop_
_entity_poly.entity_id
_entity_poly.type
_entity_poly.pdbx_seq_one_letter_code
_entity_poly.pdbx_strand_id
1 'polypeptide(L)' 'MAAPREEGATELNQESRWPVWSSLLLYRQILDEIEANDYDNFTRRAYVPKTKKLMALPKAYLRSLVVPSSSP' A
#
# COMPACT_ATOMS: atom_id res chain seq x y z
N MET A 1 8.26 0.48 13.25
CA MET A 1 9.17 -0.34 12.43
C MET A 1 8.52 -0.47 11.07
N ALA A 2 8.97 0.30 10.07
CA ALA A 2 8.42 0.18 8.71
C ALA A 2 8.97 -1.09 8.08
N ALA A 3 8.22 -1.74 7.18
CA ALA A 3 8.75 -2.90 6.47
C ALA A 3 9.88 -2.45 5.51
N PRO A 4 10.91 -3.27 5.23
CA PRO A 4 12.05 -2.88 4.38
C PRO A 4 11.66 -2.37 2.98
N ARG A 5 10.47 -2.73 2.48
CA ARG A 5 9.93 -2.24 1.20
C ARG A 5 9.34 -0.83 1.27
N GLU A 6 8.93 -0.38 2.45
CA GLU A 6 8.42 0.96 2.71
C GLU A 6 9.54 2.00 2.79
N GLU A 7 10.69 1.58 3.30
CA GLU A 7 11.91 2.39 3.37
C GLU A 7 12.42 2.70 1.95
N GLY A 8 12.54 1.67 1.10
CA GLY A 8 12.94 1.85 -0.32
C GLY A 8 11.94 2.68 -1.15
N ALA A 9 10.65 2.68 -0.81
CA ALA A 9 9.66 3.54 -1.48
C ALA A 9 9.83 5.03 -1.15
N THR A 10 10.48 5.34 -0.04
CA THR A 10 10.69 6.69 0.48
C THR A 10 11.94 7.34 -0.12
N GLU A 11 12.91 6.53 -0.56
CA GLU A 11 14.15 6.93 -1.24
C GLU A 11 13.97 7.28 -2.73
N LEU A 12 12.80 6.96 -3.31
CA LEU A 12 12.50 7.24 -4.72
C LEU A 12 12.23 8.73 -5.00
N ASN A 13 12.37 9.12 -6.27
CA ASN A 13 12.03 10.46 -6.75
C ASN A 13 10.55 10.78 -6.43
N GLN A 14 10.26 12.04 -6.08
CA GLN A 14 8.98 12.44 -5.48
C GLN A 14 7.75 12.05 -6.33
N GLU A 15 7.86 12.17 -7.65
CA GLU A 15 6.80 11.80 -8.61
C GLU A 15 6.52 10.29 -8.64
N SER A 16 7.54 9.46 -8.38
CA SER A 16 7.44 8.00 -8.39
C SER A 16 6.91 7.42 -7.07
N ARG A 17 6.95 8.19 -5.97
CA ARG A 17 6.51 7.71 -4.64
C ARG A 17 5.02 7.40 -4.62
N TRP A 18 4.20 8.25 -5.22
CA TRP A 18 2.74 8.08 -5.19
C TRP A 18 2.27 6.78 -5.85
N PRO A 19 2.66 6.42 -7.09
CA PRO A 19 2.27 5.15 -7.70
C PRO A 19 2.83 3.93 -6.96
N VAL A 20 4.03 4.03 -6.37
CA VAL A 20 4.65 2.94 -5.60
C VAL A 20 3.91 2.70 -4.28
N TRP A 21 3.65 3.75 -3.52
CA TRP A 21 2.87 3.66 -2.27
C TRP A 21 1.43 3.19 -2.52
N SER A 22 0.81 3.65 -3.61
CA SER A 22 -0.52 3.21 -4.01
C SER A 22 -0.54 1.70 -4.29
N SER A 23 0.42 1.21 -5.07
CA SER A 23 0.56 -0.22 -5.35
C SER A 23 0.79 -1.02 -4.08
N LEU A 24 1.69 -0.57 -3.20
CA LEU A 24 2.00 -1.22 -1.93
C LEU A 24 0.77 -1.34 -1.01
N LEU A 25 0.00 -0.25 -0.89
CA LEU A 25 -1.23 -0.23 -0.08
C LEU A 25 -2.30 -1.17 -0.64
N LEU A 26 -2.47 -1.20 -1.97
CA LEU A 26 -3.39 -2.13 -2.62
C LEU A 26 -2.96 -3.59 -2.42
N TYR A 27 -1.66 -3.87 -2.48
CA TYR A 27 -1.12 -5.21 -2.20
C TYR A 27 -1.31 -5.63 -0.75
N ARG A 28 -1.14 -4.73 0.22
CA ARG A 28 -1.48 -5.04 1.62
C ARG A 28 -2.96 -5.36 1.79
N GLN A 29 -3.84 -4.54 1.19
CA GLN A 29 -5.28 -4.76 1.30
C GLN A 29 -5.70 -6.13 0.76
N ILE A 30 -5.13 -6.62 -0.35
CA ILE A 30 -5.49 -7.96 -0.86
C ILE A 30 -4.96 -9.07 0.06
N LEU A 31 -3.78 -8.89 0.67
CA LEU A 31 -3.26 -9.85 1.66
C LEU A 31 -4.17 -9.93 2.90
N ASP A 32 -4.64 -8.78 3.39
CA ASP A 32 -5.59 -8.72 4.52
C ASP A 32 -6.92 -9.42 4.17
N GLU A 33 -7.43 -9.26 2.94
CA GLU A 33 -8.65 -9.96 2.49
C GLU A 33 -8.43 -11.45 2.30
N ILE A 34 -7.22 -11.89 1.92
CA ILE A 34 -6.87 -13.32 1.84
C ILE A 34 -6.88 -13.95 3.24
N GLU A 35 -6.32 -13.27 4.22
CA GLU A 35 -6.29 -13.72 5.62
C GLU A 35 -7.71 -13.72 6.23
N ALA A 36 -8.50 -12.67 5.99
CA ALA A 36 -9.89 -12.59 6.45
C ALA A 36 -10.82 -13.63 5.79
N ASN A 37 -10.43 -14.14 4.62
CA ASN A 37 -11.12 -15.22 3.92
C ASN A 37 -10.59 -16.62 4.32
N ASP A 38 -9.87 -16.74 5.44
CA ASP A 38 -9.30 -18.00 5.95
C ASP A 38 -8.43 -18.72 4.89
N TYR A 39 -7.78 -17.95 4.01
CA TYR A 39 -7.01 -18.44 2.88
C TYR A 39 -7.80 -19.30 1.86
N ASP A 40 -9.12 -19.42 1.96
CA ASP A 40 -9.98 -20.20 1.05
C ASP A 40 -10.25 -19.48 -0.28
N ASN A 41 -9.19 -19.23 -1.05
CA ASN A 41 -9.28 -18.57 -2.35
C ASN A 41 -9.65 -19.51 -3.50
N PHE A 42 -9.59 -20.82 -3.25
CA PHE A 42 -9.97 -21.85 -4.21
C PHE A 42 -11.49 -21.96 -4.38
N THR A 43 -12.25 -21.72 -3.30
CA THR A 43 -13.72 -21.73 -3.33
C THR A 43 -14.31 -20.33 -3.36
N ARG A 44 -13.66 -19.36 -2.70
CA ARG A 44 -14.13 -17.98 -2.57
C ARG A 44 -13.00 -17.00 -2.82
N ARG A 45 -12.98 -16.37 -4.00
CA ARG A 45 -11.96 -15.38 -4.33
C ARG A 45 -11.99 -14.21 -3.34
N ALA A 46 -10.84 -13.88 -2.74
CA ALA A 46 -10.71 -12.65 -1.95
C ALA A 46 -10.88 -11.42 -2.84
N TYR A 47 -11.77 -10.52 -2.44
CA TYR A 47 -12.04 -9.27 -3.14
C TYR A 47 -11.83 -8.09 -2.23
N VAL A 48 -10.89 -7.21 -2.58
CA VAL A 48 -10.82 -5.90 -1.95
C VAL A 48 -12.03 -5.08 -2.39
N PRO A 49 -12.92 -4.66 -1.47
CA PRO A 49 -14.10 -3.86 -1.81
C PRO A 49 -13.69 -2.51 -2.44
N LYS A 50 -14.51 -2.02 -3.39
CA LYS A 50 -14.22 -0.80 -4.15
C LYS A 50 -13.99 0.43 -3.25
N THR A 51 -14.67 0.50 -2.11
CA THR A 51 -14.50 1.55 -1.11
C THR A 51 -13.11 1.54 -0.49
N LYS A 52 -12.55 0.37 -0.13
CA LYS A 52 -11.17 0.25 0.37
C LYS A 52 -10.14 0.66 -0.69
N LYS A 53 -10.36 0.31 -1.96
CA LYS A 53 -9.51 0.73 -3.08
C LYS A 53 -9.51 2.24 -3.28
N LEU A 54 -10.69 2.87 -3.25
CA LEU A 54 -10.82 4.33 -3.38
C LEU A 54 -10.16 5.06 -2.21
N MET A 55 -10.28 4.55 -0.98
CA MET A 55 -9.63 5.13 0.21
C MET A 55 -8.10 4.91 0.22
N ALA A 56 -7.59 3.91 -0.52
CA ALA A 56 -6.17 3.65 -0.62
C ALA A 56 -5.43 4.79 -1.35
N LEU A 57 -6.06 5.42 -2.35
CA LEU A 57 -5.42 6.44 -3.19
C LEU A 57 -5.12 7.75 -2.45
N PRO A 58 -6.06 8.37 -1.69
CA PRO A 58 -5.75 9.52 -0.85
C PRO A 58 -4.74 9.20 0.24
N LYS A 59 -4.83 8.00 0.85
CA LYS A 59 -3.90 7.55 1.88
C LYS A 59 -2.47 7.40 1.34
N ALA A 60 -2.33 6.86 0.13
CA ALA A 60 -1.05 6.74 -0.57
C ALA A 60 -0.46 8.11 -0.90
N TYR A 61 -1.30 9.05 -1.34
CA TYR A 61 -0.88 10.41 -1.64
C TYR A 61 -0.35 11.12 -0.39
N LEU A 62 -1.12 11.12 0.70
CA LEU A 62 -0.68 11.66 1.99
C LEU A 62 0.63 11.05 2.46
N ARG A 63 0.82 9.74 2.28
CA ARG A 63 2.07 9.06 2.65
C ARG A 63 3.25 9.45 1.76
N SER A 64 3.03 9.68 0.46
CA SER A 64 4.07 10.12 -0.47
C SER A 64 4.58 11.55 -0.21
N LEU A 65 3.74 12.39 0.43
CA LEU A 65 4.11 13.74 0.87
C LEU A 65 5.01 13.74 2.10
N VAL A 66 5.06 12.64 2.86
CA VAL A 66 5.99 12.49 3.99
C VAL A 66 7.39 12.24 3.41
N VAL A 67 8.07 13.33 3.06
CA VAL A 67 9.48 13.35 2.66
C VAL A 67 10.32 12.95 3.89
N PRO A 68 11.27 12.00 3.78
CA PRO A 68 12.22 11.79 4.85
C PRO A 68 13.03 13.08 4.96
N SER A 69 13.07 13.67 6.15
CA SER A 69 14.03 14.73 6.46
C SER A 69 15.43 14.15 6.22
N SER A 70 16.00 14.39 5.03
CA SER A 70 17.43 14.26 4.82
C SER A 70 18.09 15.18 5.84
N SER A 71 18.57 14.58 6.93
CA SER A 71 19.47 15.28 7.83
C SER A 71 20.79 15.52 7.08
N PRO A 72 21.43 16.69 7.28
CA PRO A 72 22.62 17.09 6.55
C PRO A 72 23.83 16.19 6.81
#